data_AF-A0A534F0Y3-F1
#
_entry.id   AF-A0A534F0Y3-F1
#
_cell.length_a   1.000
_cell.length_b   1.000
_cell.length_c   1.000
_cell.angle_alpha   90.00
_cell.angle_beta   90.00
_cell.angle_gamma   90.00
#
_symmetry.space_group_name_H-M   'P 1'
#
loop_
_entity.id
_entity.type
_entity.pdbx_description
1 polymer ?
#
loop_
_entity_poly.entity_id
_entity_poly.type
_entity_poly.pdbx_seq_one_letter_code
_entity_poly.pdbx_strand_id
1 'polypeptide(L)'
;GQSFTYDLEDLGRYYRDYVELMAHFERTLPNRIHRVLYESIVADTEPEVRRLLAYCKLPFEAGCLRFYENPRAVRTASSEQVRQPIFDEGLEHWRNYDPWLGPLKEALGPVLSEYPAEPASI
;
A
#
# COMPACT_ATOMS: atom_id res chain seq x y z
N GLY A 1 -18.68 3.46 10.49
CA GLY A 1 -17.37 3.88 9.96
C GLY A 1 -16.27 3.20 10.77
N GLN A 2 -15.02 3.30 10.33
CA GLN A 2 -13.86 2.85 11.12
C GLN A 2 -13.43 4.02 12.01
N SER A 3 -13.58 3.91 13.34
CA SER A 3 -13.48 5.10 14.23
C SER A 3 -12.13 5.83 14.16
N PHE A 4 -11.03 5.10 13.92
CA PHE A 4 -9.68 5.68 13.80
C PHE A 4 -9.53 6.63 12.59
N THR A 5 -10.45 6.61 11.62
CA THR A 5 -10.32 7.44 10.41
C THR A 5 -10.82 8.88 10.60
N TYR A 6 -11.37 9.21 11.76
CA TYR A 6 -11.93 10.55 12.06
C TYR A 6 -11.01 11.44 12.87
N ASP A 7 -9.86 10.92 13.30
CA ASP A 7 -8.84 11.65 14.04
C ASP A 7 -7.45 11.30 13.49
N LEU A 8 -6.61 12.32 13.28
CA LEU A 8 -5.30 12.16 12.65
C LEU A 8 -4.28 11.46 13.57
N GLU A 9 -4.41 11.63 14.89
CA GLU A 9 -3.54 10.97 15.86
C GLU A 9 -3.90 9.48 15.96
N ASP A 10 -5.19 9.15 16.04
CA ASP A 10 -5.67 7.76 16.02
C ASP A 10 -5.29 7.05 14.71
N LEU A 11 -5.38 7.74 13.58
CA LEU A 11 -4.95 7.19 12.29
C LEU A 11 -3.45 6.87 12.29
N GLY A 12 -2.60 7.76 12.81
CA GLY A 12 -1.16 7.54 12.89
C GLY A 12 -0.78 6.37 13.81
N ARG A 13 -1.43 6.29 14.99
CA ARG A 13 -1.25 5.18 15.93
C ARG A 13 -1.68 3.85 15.32
N TYR A 14 -2.84 3.82 14.67
CA TYR A 14 -3.33 2.63 13.98
C TYR A 14 -2.35 2.15 12.89
N TYR A 15 -1.78 3.07 12.12
CA TYR A 15 -0.81 2.71 11.09
C TYR A 15 0.51 2.20 11.68
N ARG A 16 0.98 2.77 12.79
CA ARG A 16 2.14 2.24 13.53
C ARG A 16 1.90 0.81 14.01
N ASP A 17 0.77 0.55 14.65
CA ASP A 17 0.40 -0.79 15.13
C ASP A 17 0.36 -1.80 13.97
N TYR A 18 -0.09 -1.37 12.79
CA TYR A 18 -0.02 -2.16 11.57
C TYR A 18 1.43 -2.49 11.16
N VAL A 19 2.34 -1.51 11.16
CA VAL A 19 3.75 -1.73 10.82
C VAL A 19 4.41 -2.70 11.80
N GLU A 20 4.19 -2.52 13.11
CA GLU A 20 4.66 -3.43 14.17
C GLU A 20 4.13 -4.86 13.97
N LEU A 21 2.85 -4.99 13.62
CA LEU A 21 2.21 -6.29 13.38
C LEU A 21 2.81 -6.99 12.16
N MET A 22 3.01 -6.27 11.06
CA MET A 22 3.61 -6.84 9.84
C MET A 22 5.05 -7.28 10.09
N ALA A 23 5.81 -6.51 10.86
CA ALA A 23 7.14 -6.88 11.29
C ALA A 23 7.16 -8.14 12.18
N HIS A 24 6.21 -8.25 13.13
CA HIS A 24 6.03 -9.45 13.93
C HIS A 24 5.77 -10.67 13.05
N PHE A 25 4.90 -10.56 12.05
CA PHE A 25 4.65 -11.67 11.13
C PHE A 25 5.87 -12.03 10.28
N GLU A 26 6.67 -11.07 9.82
CA GLU A 26 7.90 -11.37 9.09
C GLU A 26 8.88 -12.18 9.97
N ARG A 27 9.02 -11.81 11.25
CA ARG A 27 9.88 -12.53 12.21
C ARG A 27 9.35 -13.92 12.56
N THR A 28 8.05 -14.07 12.75
CA THR A 28 7.44 -15.31 13.25
C THR A 28 7.05 -16.28 12.15
N LEU A 29 6.83 -15.77 10.93
CA LEU A 29 6.39 -16.52 9.76
C LEU A 29 7.28 -16.15 8.55
N PRO A 30 8.59 -16.46 8.60
CA PRO A 30 9.50 -16.06 7.54
C PRO A 30 9.07 -16.62 6.19
N ASN A 31 9.13 -15.80 5.14
CA ASN A 31 8.70 -16.12 3.78
C ASN A 31 7.20 -16.45 3.64
N ARG A 32 6.35 -16.06 4.60
CA ARG A 32 4.89 -16.24 4.52
C ARG A 32 4.14 -14.98 4.14
N ILE A 33 4.82 -13.84 4.07
CA ILE A 33 4.26 -12.58 3.61
C ILE A 33 5.05 -12.07 2.41
N HIS A 34 4.33 -11.56 1.41
CA HIS A 34 4.88 -10.80 0.30
C HIS A 34 4.31 -9.39 0.34
N ARG A 35 5.19 -8.40 0.53
CA ARG A 35 4.80 -6.99 0.56
C ARG A 35 4.77 -6.45 -0.87
N VAL A 36 3.64 -5.87 -1.24
CA VAL A 36 3.47 -5.14 -2.49
C VAL A 36 3.35 -3.67 -2.15
N LEU A 37 4.35 -2.88 -2.56
CA LEU A 37 4.36 -1.44 -2.32
C LEU A 37 3.68 -0.74 -3.49
N TYR A 38 2.73 0.13 -3.19
CA TYR A 38 1.93 0.81 -4.21
C TYR A 38 2.81 1.63 -5.15
N GLU A 39 3.76 2.36 -4.60
CA GLU A 39 4.68 3.22 -5.36
C GLU A 39 5.58 2.41 -6.29
N SER A 40 6.01 1.21 -5.87
CA SER A 40 6.80 0.31 -6.72
C SER A 40 5.97 -0.25 -7.88
N ILE A 41 4.71 -0.62 -7.64
CA ILE A 41 3.79 -1.07 -8.70
C ILE A 41 3.53 0.04 -9.71
N VAL A 42 3.34 1.28 -9.25
CA VAL A 42 3.10 2.43 -10.11
C VAL A 42 4.34 2.76 -10.94
N ALA A 43 5.53 2.70 -10.32
CA ALA A 43 6.80 2.98 -11.00
C ALA A 43 7.17 1.91 -12.05
N ASP A 44 6.99 0.62 -11.73
CA ASP A 44 7.30 -0.47 -12.64
C ASP A 44 6.40 -1.69 -12.40
N THR A 45 5.25 -1.72 -13.09
CA THR A 45 4.19 -2.71 -12.84
C THR A 45 4.59 -4.13 -13.19
N GLU A 46 5.30 -4.35 -14.31
CA GLU A 46 5.54 -5.71 -14.81
C GLU A 46 6.46 -6.53 -13.88
N PRO A 47 7.63 -6.04 -13.45
CA PRO A 47 8.50 -6.76 -12.52
C PRO A 47 7.82 -7.05 -11.19
N GLU A 48 7.03 -6.11 -10.67
CA GLU A 48 6.30 -6.29 -9.41
C GLU A 48 5.19 -7.34 -9.53
N VAL A 49 4.41 -7.33 -10.63
CA VAL A 49 3.43 -8.39 -10.92
C VAL A 49 4.13 -9.75 -11.06
N ARG A 50 5.28 -9.82 -11.74
CA ARG A 50 6.05 -11.06 -11.87
C ARG A 50 6.56 -11.56 -10.52
N ARG A 51 7.07 -10.68 -9.64
CA ARG A 51 7.49 -11.03 -8.28
C ARG A 51 6.32 -11.57 -7.44
N LEU A 52 5.17 -10.91 -7.51
CA LEU A 52 3.95 -11.34 -6.82
C LEU A 52 3.52 -12.74 -7.29
N LEU A 53 3.45 -12.97 -8.60
CA LEU A 53 3.06 -14.26 -9.15
C LEU A 53 4.08 -15.36 -8.81
N ALA A 54 5.37 -15.07 -8.89
CA ALA A 54 6.43 -15.99 -8.51
C ALA A 54 6.32 -16.40 -7.03
N TYR A 55 6.06 -15.43 -6.14
CA TYR A 55 5.82 -15.70 -4.73
C TYR A 55 4.59 -16.61 -4.52
N CYS A 56 3.51 -16.36 -5.25
CA CYS A 56 2.29 -17.18 -5.24
C CYS A 56 2.42 -18.51 -5.99
N LYS A 57 3.57 -18.78 -6.65
CA LYS A 57 3.81 -19.96 -7.51
C LYS A 57 2.82 -20.06 -8.68
N LEU A 58 2.45 -18.92 -9.25
CA LEU A 58 1.55 -18.81 -10.39
C LEU A 58 2.35 -18.42 -11.65
N PRO A 59 1.95 -18.93 -12.84
CA PRO A 59 2.55 -18.49 -14.09
C PRO A 59 2.18 -17.04 -14.41
N PHE A 60 3.05 -16.35 -15.15
CA PHE A 60 2.74 -15.04 -15.68
C PHE A 60 1.86 -15.12 -16.93
N GLU A 61 0.84 -14.27 -16.99
CA GLU A 61 0.02 -14.05 -18.18
C GLU A 61 0.04 -12.58 -18.56
N ALA A 62 0.15 -12.27 -19.86
CA ALA A 62 0.19 -10.88 -20.34
C ALA A 62 -1.09 -10.09 -19.98
N GLY A 63 -2.21 -10.78 -19.74
CA GLY A 63 -3.46 -10.18 -19.29
C GLY A 63 -3.36 -9.55 -17.89
N CYS A 64 -2.40 -9.95 -17.05
CA CYS A 64 -2.17 -9.33 -15.74
C CYS A 64 -1.80 -7.85 -15.85
N LEU A 65 -1.13 -7.45 -16.95
CA LEU A 65 -0.76 -6.04 -17.20
C LEU A 65 -1.88 -5.24 -17.87
N ARG A 66 -2.91 -5.92 -18.40
CA ARG A 66 -4.08 -5.32 -19.04
C ARG A 66 -5.34 -5.58 -18.23
N PHE A 67 -5.23 -5.50 -16.90
CA PHE A 67 -6.33 -5.78 -15.97
C PHE A 67 -7.58 -4.91 -16.24
N TYR A 68 -7.38 -3.70 -16.76
CA TYR A 68 -8.44 -2.76 -17.13
C TYR A 68 -9.31 -3.22 -18.32
N GLU A 69 -8.86 -4.21 -19.10
CA GLU A 69 -9.66 -4.84 -20.17
C GLU A 69 -10.64 -5.91 -19.63
N ASN A 70 -10.57 -6.24 -18.34
CA ASN A 70 -11.41 -7.28 -17.75
C ASN A 70 -12.91 -6.86 -17.74
N PRO A 71 -13.82 -7.66 -18.33
CA PRO A 71 -15.23 -7.30 -18.43
C PRO A 71 -16.03 -7.45 -17.14
N ARG A 72 -15.44 -8.06 -16.09
CA ARG A 72 -16.13 -8.30 -14.81
C ARG A 72 -16.57 -6.99 -14.16
N ALA A 73 -17.78 -7.00 -13.59
CA ALA A 73 -18.28 -5.85 -12.84
C ALA A 73 -17.43 -5.60 -11.57
N VAL A 74 -16.96 -4.36 -11.42
CA VAL A 74 -16.31 -3.84 -10.20
C VAL A 74 -17.35 -3.04 -9.43
N ARG A 75 -17.57 -3.38 -8.15
CA ARG A 75 -18.60 -2.76 -7.30
C ARG A 75 -17.98 -2.10 -6.06
N THR A 76 -16.87 -1.38 -6.29
CA THR A 76 -16.14 -0.63 -5.27
C THR A 76 -16.13 0.86 -5.61
N ALA A 77 -15.84 1.72 -4.63
CA ALA A 77 -15.70 3.16 -4.85
C ALA A 77 -14.59 3.52 -5.86
N SER A 78 -13.65 2.61 -6.10
CA SER A 78 -12.54 2.72 -7.05
C SER A 78 -12.84 2.17 -8.46
N SER A 79 -14.12 1.86 -8.80
CA SER A 79 -14.47 1.20 -10.08
C SER A 79 -13.90 1.92 -11.30
N GLU A 80 -14.04 3.24 -11.38
CA GLU A 80 -13.54 4.01 -12.52
C GLU A 80 -12.01 3.98 -12.63
N GLN A 81 -11.31 4.06 -11.49
CA GLN A 81 -9.84 4.02 -11.45
C GLN A 81 -9.30 2.64 -11.87
N VAL A 82 -9.95 1.55 -11.44
CA VAL A 82 -9.55 0.17 -11.79
C VAL A 82 -9.80 -0.14 -13.27
N ARG A 83 -10.62 0.65 -13.96
CA ARG A 83 -10.87 0.54 -15.41
C ARG A 83 -9.88 1.32 -16.27
N GLN A 84 -8.83 1.88 -15.67
CA GLN A 84 -7.76 2.57 -16.38
C GLN A 84 -6.44 1.79 -16.25
N PRO A 85 -5.49 1.98 -17.19
CA PRO A 85 -4.10 1.56 -16.99
C PRO A 85 -3.52 2.16 -15.70
N ILE A 86 -2.38 1.63 -15.23
CA ILE A 86 -1.66 2.24 -14.11
C ILE A 86 -1.28 3.68 -14.47
N PHE A 87 -1.51 4.60 -13.53
CA PHE A 87 -1.16 6.01 -13.61
C PHE A 87 -0.63 6.50 -12.25
N ASP A 88 0.14 7.59 -12.26
CA ASP A 88 0.88 8.12 -11.11
C ASP A 88 0.21 9.34 -10.44
N GLU A 89 -0.87 9.86 -11.02
CA GLU A 89 -1.58 11.06 -10.55
C GLU A 89 -1.90 11.00 -9.05
N GLY A 90 -2.22 9.82 -8.51
CA GLY A 90 -2.58 9.63 -7.10
C GLY A 90 -1.43 9.68 -6.10
N LEU A 91 -0.16 9.58 -6.53
CA LEU A 91 0.98 9.40 -5.61
C LEU A 91 1.20 10.61 -4.68
N GLU A 92 1.03 11.83 -5.21
CA GLU A 92 1.43 13.04 -4.50
C GLU A 92 0.26 13.93 -4.07
N HIS A 93 -0.98 13.45 -4.23
CA HIS A 93 -2.19 14.18 -3.83
C HIS A 93 -2.22 14.57 -2.35
N TRP A 94 -1.60 13.77 -1.48
CA TRP A 94 -1.49 14.05 -0.06
C TRP A 94 -0.73 15.36 0.22
N ARG A 95 0.19 15.78 -0.66
CA ARG A 95 0.96 17.03 -0.50
C ARG A 95 0.08 18.27 -0.48
N ASN A 96 -1.05 18.24 -1.18
CA ASN A 96 -2.03 19.32 -1.13
C ASN A 96 -2.57 19.55 0.27
N TYR A 97 -2.50 18.53 1.14
CA TYR A 97 -2.98 18.55 2.51
C TYR A 97 -1.86 18.59 3.55
N ASP A 98 -0.60 18.57 3.12
CA ASP A 98 0.58 18.54 3.98
C ASP A 98 0.53 19.53 5.17
N PRO A 99 0.07 20.79 5.00
CA PRO A 99 0.00 21.75 6.10
C PRO A 99 -0.92 21.35 7.26
N TRP A 100 -1.88 20.43 7.04
CA TRP A 100 -2.84 19.99 8.05
C TRP A 100 -2.52 18.61 8.63
N LEU A 101 -1.49 17.93 8.14
CA LEU A 101 -1.14 16.58 8.56
C LEU A 101 -0.21 16.54 9.78
N GLY A 102 0.01 17.67 10.46
CA GLY A 102 0.90 17.76 11.64
C GLY A 102 0.65 16.67 12.69
N PRO A 103 -0.57 16.53 13.24
CA PRO A 103 -0.87 15.50 14.23
C PRO A 103 -0.64 14.07 13.72
N LEU A 104 -0.90 13.81 12.43
CA LEU A 104 -0.64 12.52 11.82
C LEU A 104 0.86 12.23 11.71
N LYS A 105 1.66 13.21 11.26
CA LYS A 105 3.12 13.06 11.15
C LYS A 105 3.76 12.81 12.50
N GLU A 106 3.30 13.52 13.54
CA GLU A 106 3.74 13.32 14.93
C GLU A 106 3.37 11.91 15.42
N ALA A 107 2.13 11.48 15.19
CA ALA A 107 1.64 10.16 15.62
C ALA A 107 2.31 9.00 14.87
N LEU A 108 2.67 9.17 13.59
CA LEU A 108 3.43 8.18 12.81
C LEU A 108 4.86 8.02 13.33
N GLY A 109 5.46 9.09 13.84
CA GLY A 109 6.82 9.05 14.37
C GLY A 109 7.83 8.48 13.36
N PRO A 110 8.74 7.56 13.77
CA PRO A 110 9.77 7.00 12.90
C PRO A 110 9.25 6.30 11.64
N VAL A 111 8.02 5.76 11.66
CA VAL A 111 7.40 5.10 10.51
C VAL A 111 7.35 6.02 9.28
N LEU A 112 7.15 7.33 9.48
CA LEU A 112 7.08 8.29 8.39
C LEU A 112 8.41 8.42 7.63
N SER A 113 9.54 8.44 8.34
CA SER A 113 10.87 8.61 7.75
C SER A 113 11.50 7.30 7.28
N GLU A 114 11.10 6.18 7.86
CA GLU A 114 11.69 4.86 7.59
C GLU A 114 10.89 4.03 6.59
N TYR A 115 9.70 4.49 6.17
CA TYR A 115 8.92 3.82 5.13
C TYR A 115 9.78 3.57 3.86
N PRO A 116 9.72 2.36 3.27
CA PRO A 116 8.81 1.24 3.60
C PRO A 116 9.37 0.22 4.63
N ALA A 117 10.53 0.48 5.21
CA ALA A 117 11.16 -0.42 6.18
C ALA A 117 10.42 -0.47 7.53
N GLU A 118 10.71 -1.50 8.33
CA GLU A 118 10.35 -1.50 9.76
C GLU A 118 11.28 -0.52 10.48
N PRO A 119 10.74 0.44 11.26
CA PRO A 119 11.58 1.31 12.06
C PRO A 119 12.49 0.57 13.03
N ALA A 120 13.73 1.04 13.19
CA ALA A 120 14.69 0.43 14.12
C ALA A 120 14.28 0.52 15.60
N SER A 121 13.32 1.39 15.93
CA SER A 121 12.79 1.59 17.28
C SER A 121 11.30 1.89 17.19
N ILE A 122 10.47 0.91 17.53
CA ILE A 122 9.06 1.14 17.83
C ILE A 122 8.80 0.78 19.28
#